data_AF-A0A7J6K547-F1
#
_entry.id   AF-A0A7J6K547-F1
#
_cell.length_a   1.000
_cell.length_b   1.000
_cell.length_c   1.000
_cell.angle_alpha   90.00
_cell.angle_beta   90.00
_cell.angle_gamma   90.00
#
_symmetry.space_group_name_H-M   'P 1'
#
loop_
_entity.id
_entity.type
_entity.pdbx_description
1 polymer ?
#
loop_
_entity_poly.entity_id
_entity_poly.type
_entity_poly.pdbx_seq_one_letter_code
_entity_poly.pdbx_strand_id
1 'polypeptide(L)'
;MRVGTAFVLFPSLHSVSVPPVSKMLLFVARNTVSTLLALAAIFLLPFLALGGTASGFASLLVSVPLLILFVFVYCAQVAAVRFPLGSKSASSCVEEACGDREQNGKRGARLSNHLPGDGETQQPVSFLALLRLVFQYAVSRVFPLWRVDLALPYRIEGRHVLISGGSKGIGLSLALECVRKRAKVISLVARTLSTLQDAQSLCIEEAKNHSISMAIQVIQADLADASTVQETLEKAVNLEGSVVFSDEAHELKTSFELEKLSAPSKKGPRHASGLCPVDFLFCNAAAVEPRTLETTPSSEVCRILDMNMKSTILQIKAVLPCMQRRHFGCICFTNSIAALVPIYGLALYSATKAGFTALFTALEQETAGSNILFANAYLPSVDTPGFQREKEVRPTLTAKLEGTITVRSADAVARDVVDQIERGKNCITVCEDGWLLSRRAATFCSSTSFANLVFEVLGAGFVRFYLVWMHALFQFTSARERKQAFTETGETDESADATKKRS
;
A
#
# COMPACT_ATOMS: atom_id res chain seq x y z
N MET A 1 54.95 -25.77 -2.46
CA MET A 1 55.98 -24.77 -2.84
C MET A 1 55.34 -23.39 -2.79
N ARG A 2 55.96 -22.49 -2.02
CA ARG A 2 55.56 -21.09 -1.83
C ARG A 2 55.87 -20.26 -3.09
N VAL A 3 54.98 -19.33 -3.44
CA VAL A 3 55.31 -18.06 -4.10
C VAL A 3 54.31 -17.05 -3.50
N GLY A 4 54.67 -16.03 -2.72
CA GLY A 4 55.94 -15.32 -2.65
C GLY A 4 55.73 -13.91 -3.20
N THR A 5 55.40 -12.98 -2.31
CA THR A 5 55.97 -11.61 -2.28
C THR A 5 55.92 -10.75 -3.56
N ALA A 6 55.03 -9.75 -3.56
CA ALA A 6 55.26 -8.48 -4.26
C ALA A 6 54.53 -7.35 -3.53
N PHE A 7 54.94 -7.10 -2.28
CA PHE A 7 54.81 -5.79 -1.63
C PHE A 7 56.22 -5.17 -1.65
N VAL A 8 56.25 -3.84 -1.77
CA VAL A 8 57.41 -2.91 -1.73
C VAL A 8 57.69 -2.29 -3.09
N LEU A 9 57.20 -1.07 -3.27
CA LEU A 9 57.99 0.11 -3.66
C LEU A 9 57.06 1.33 -3.59
N PHE A 10 57.07 2.03 -2.45
CA PHE A 10 57.03 3.50 -2.30
C PHE A 10 57.03 3.83 -0.80
N PRO A 11 58.16 4.25 -0.22
CA PRO A 11 58.21 4.80 1.12
C PRO A 11 57.88 6.29 1.11
N SER A 12 57.40 6.78 2.26
CA SER A 12 57.42 8.20 2.67
C SER A 12 56.34 9.13 2.09
N LEU A 13 55.13 9.06 2.64
CA LEU A 13 54.32 10.24 2.96
C LEU A 13 53.68 10.02 4.34
N HIS A 14 54.47 10.31 5.39
CA HIS A 14 53.91 10.54 6.71
C HIS A 14 53.29 11.94 6.77
N SER A 15 52.26 12.05 7.62
CA SER A 15 51.56 13.26 8.08
C SER A 15 50.72 14.06 7.07
N VAL A 16 49.60 13.47 6.64
CA VAL A 16 48.34 14.23 6.54
C VAL A 16 47.23 13.37 7.15
N SER A 17 46.59 13.86 8.21
CA SER A 17 45.39 13.25 8.79
C SER A 17 44.23 13.48 7.81
N VAL A 18 44.00 12.54 6.90
CA VAL A 18 42.85 12.58 6.01
C VAL A 18 41.70 11.82 6.68
N PRO A 19 40.50 12.41 6.86
CA PRO A 19 39.40 11.78 7.57
C PRO A 19 39.04 10.41 6.96
N PRO A 20 38.51 9.47 7.76
CA PRO A 20 38.20 8.09 7.33
C PRO A 20 37.29 8.00 6.09
N VAL A 21 36.50 9.06 5.84
CA VAL A 21 35.64 9.22 4.66
C VAL A 21 36.44 9.28 3.35
N SER A 22 37.64 9.85 3.35
CA SER A 22 38.49 9.96 2.16
C SER A 22 39.06 8.61 1.69
N LYS A 23 39.45 7.75 2.63
CA LYS A 23 39.96 6.40 2.34
C LYS A 23 38.84 5.50 1.84
N MET A 24 37.63 5.68 2.36
CA MET A 24 36.45 4.99 1.88
C MET A 24 36.03 5.47 0.48
N LEU A 25 36.08 6.77 0.20
CA LEU A 25 35.83 7.32 -1.15
C LEU A 25 36.87 6.85 -2.18
N LEU A 26 38.15 6.82 -1.82
CA LEU A 26 39.21 6.27 -2.68
C LEU A 26 39.07 4.76 -2.89
N PHE A 27 38.65 4.01 -1.87
CA PHE A 27 38.39 2.58 -1.97
C PHE A 27 37.17 2.29 -2.86
N VAL A 28 36.09 3.05 -2.70
CA VAL A 28 34.90 2.96 -3.55
C VAL A 28 35.28 3.32 -4.98
N ALA A 29 35.90 4.47 -5.23
CA ALA A 29 36.29 4.90 -6.57
C ALA A 29 37.24 3.92 -7.28
N ARG A 30 38.22 3.35 -6.55
CA ARG A 30 39.15 2.35 -7.10
C ARG A 30 38.46 1.04 -7.45
N ASN A 31 37.52 0.59 -6.61
CA ASN A 31 36.71 -0.60 -6.91
C ASN A 31 35.67 -0.33 -8.00
N THR A 32 35.14 0.90 -8.11
CA THR A 32 34.26 1.35 -9.19
C THR A 32 34.96 1.24 -10.53
N VAL A 33 36.17 1.79 -10.66
CA VAL A 33 36.95 1.77 -11.90
C VAL A 33 37.34 0.33 -12.27
N SER A 34 37.78 -0.48 -11.30
CA SER A 34 38.08 -1.90 -11.55
C SER A 34 36.85 -2.72 -11.95
N THR A 35 35.69 -2.45 -11.36
CA THR A 35 34.43 -3.16 -11.69
C THR A 35 33.92 -2.73 -13.06
N LEU A 36 34.01 -1.44 -13.40
CA LEU A 36 33.65 -0.94 -14.73
C LEU A 36 34.58 -1.47 -15.82
N LEU A 37 35.89 -1.58 -15.56
CA LEU A 37 36.85 -2.19 -16.49
C LEU A 37 36.65 -3.70 -16.65
N ALA A 38 36.35 -4.42 -15.56
CA ALA A 38 36.03 -5.85 -15.60
C ALA A 38 34.71 -6.11 -16.36
N LEU A 39 33.70 -5.27 -16.18
CA LEU A 39 32.43 -5.39 -16.90
C LEU A 39 32.58 -4.99 -18.38
N ALA A 40 33.33 -3.92 -18.68
CA ALA A 40 33.69 -3.57 -20.05
C ALA A 40 34.42 -4.73 -20.73
N ALA A 41 35.32 -5.44 -20.04
CA ALA A 41 35.96 -6.64 -20.56
C ALA A 41 34.95 -7.78 -20.79
N ILE A 42 34.04 -8.05 -19.84
CA ILE A 42 33.02 -9.11 -19.97
C ILE A 42 32.07 -8.87 -21.15
N PHE A 43 31.74 -7.60 -21.46
CA PHE A 43 30.83 -7.26 -22.56
C PHE A 43 31.53 -6.96 -23.90
N LEU A 44 32.77 -6.44 -23.91
CA LEU A 44 33.54 -6.21 -25.15
C LEU A 44 34.29 -7.45 -25.65
N LEU A 45 34.77 -8.34 -24.77
CA LEU A 45 35.54 -9.52 -25.19
C LEU A 45 34.71 -10.50 -26.05
N PRO A 46 33.42 -10.78 -25.76
CA PRO A 46 32.58 -11.60 -26.64
C PRO A 46 32.33 -10.93 -28.01
N PHE A 47 32.27 -9.60 -28.06
CA PHE A 47 32.08 -8.85 -29.30
C PHE A 47 33.33 -8.89 -30.20
N LEU A 48 34.52 -8.77 -29.62
CA LEU A 48 35.79 -8.93 -30.31
C LEU A 48 36.02 -10.38 -30.76
N ALA A 49 35.53 -11.37 -29.99
CA ALA A 49 35.65 -12.79 -30.31
C ALA A 49 34.70 -13.27 -31.43
N LEU A 50 33.56 -12.58 -31.66
CA LEU A 50 32.54 -12.96 -32.65
C LEU A 50 32.65 -12.24 -34.00
N GLY A 51 33.72 -11.46 -34.21
CA GLY A 51 34.12 -11.00 -35.54
C GLY A 51 33.12 -10.09 -36.26
N GLY A 52 32.33 -9.29 -35.54
CA GLY A 52 31.48 -8.25 -36.15
C GLY A 52 30.34 -8.77 -37.04
N THR A 53 29.87 -10.00 -36.83
CA THR A 53 28.71 -10.54 -37.55
C THR A 53 27.39 -9.92 -37.08
N ALA A 54 26.34 -9.98 -37.91
CA ALA A 54 25.03 -9.38 -37.62
C ALA A 54 24.39 -9.86 -36.29
N SER A 55 24.73 -11.07 -35.82
CA SER A 55 24.32 -11.60 -34.51
C SER A 55 25.04 -10.93 -33.33
N GLY A 56 26.29 -10.50 -33.51
CA GLY A 56 27.03 -9.70 -32.53
C GLY A 56 26.45 -8.30 -32.35
N PHE A 57 25.92 -7.71 -33.41
CA PHE A 57 25.23 -6.40 -33.37
C PHE A 57 23.90 -6.45 -32.61
N ALA A 58 23.15 -7.56 -32.73
CA ALA A 58 21.93 -7.81 -31.96
C ALA A 58 22.23 -7.96 -30.45
N SER A 59 23.35 -8.61 -30.10
CA SER A 59 23.80 -8.69 -28.70
C SER A 59 24.20 -7.31 -28.14
N LEU A 60 24.84 -6.46 -28.97
CA LEU A 60 25.21 -5.08 -28.60
C LEU A 60 23.97 -4.19 -28.36
N LEU A 61 22.92 -4.35 -29.17
CA LEU A 61 21.64 -3.63 -29.02
C LEU A 61 20.89 -3.97 -27.72
N VAL A 62 21.14 -5.15 -27.14
CA VAL A 62 20.56 -5.56 -25.84
C VAL A 62 21.48 -5.20 -24.66
N SER A 63 22.78 -5.35 -24.84
CA SER A 63 23.77 -5.14 -23.77
C SER A 63 24.11 -3.66 -23.53
N VAL A 64 24.07 -2.80 -24.55
CA VAL A 64 24.35 -1.36 -24.39
C VAL A 64 23.27 -0.64 -23.57
N PRO A 65 21.95 -0.85 -23.78
CA PRO A 65 20.92 -0.29 -22.91
C PRO A 65 20.98 -0.83 -21.48
N LEU A 66 21.33 -2.12 -21.29
CA LEU A 66 21.53 -2.70 -19.96
C LEU A 66 22.75 -2.12 -19.25
N LEU A 67 23.85 -1.89 -19.97
CA LEU A 67 25.04 -1.22 -19.44
C LEU A 67 24.75 0.24 -19.10
N ILE A 68 24.02 0.97 -19.94
CA ILE A 68 23.59 2.36 -19.68
C ILE A 68 22.65 2.40 -18.47
N LEU A 69 21.67 1.49 -18.39
CA LEU A 69 20.77 1.38 -17.25
C LEU A 69 21.55 1.04 -15.96
N PHE A 70 22.54 0.16 -16.04
CA PHE A 70 23.36 -0.24 -14.91
C PHE A 70 24.29 0.88 -14.44
N VAL A 71 24.95 1.59 -15.36
CA VAL A 71 25.75 2.79 -15.06
C VAL A 71 24.87 3.89 -14.48
N PHE A 72 23.65 4.07 -14.99
CA PHE A 72 22.70 5.06 -14.48
C PHE A 72 22.19 4.71 -13.07
N VAL A 73 21.82 3.44 -12.82
CA VAL A 73 21.44 2.95 -11.48
C VAL A 73 22.60 3.08 -10.49
N TYR A 74 23.82 2.81 -10.94
CA TYR A 74 25.02 2.94 -10.12
C TYR A 74 25.35 4.41 -9.81
N CYS A 75 25.30 5.31 -10.80
CA CYS A 75 25.47 6.75 -10.59
C CYS A 75 24.37 7.33 -9.68
N ALA A 76 23.12 6.84 -9.80
CA ALA A 76 22.03 7.21 -8.92
C ALA A 76 22.24 6.71 -7.48
N GLN A 77 22.79 5.51 -7.28
CA GLN A 77 23.18 5.01 -5.95
C GLN A 77 24.28 5.87 -5.32
N VAL A 78 25.28 6.31 -6.09
CA VAL A 78 26.33 7.21 -5.59
C VAL A 78 25.78 8.60 -5.27
N ALA A 79 24.84 9.11 -6.06
CA ALA A 79 24.18 10.39 -5.80
C ALA A 79 23.20 10.35 -4.60
N ALA A 80 22.54 9.20 -4.37
CA ALA A 80 21.65 8.96 -3.23
C ALA A 80 22.40 8.83 -1.90
N VAL A 81 23.71 8.54 -1.93
CA VAL A 81 24.62 8.58 -0.76
C VAL A 81 25.06 10.03 -0.46
N ARG A 82 24.16 11.01 -0.63
CA ARG A 82 24.34 12.32 0.00
C ARG A 82 24.27 12.14 1.52
N PHE A 83 25.45 12.06 2.12
CA PHE A 83 25.65 12.19 3.55
C PHE A 83 24.94 13.46 4.05
N PRO A 84 24.22 13.42 5.19
CA PRO A 84 23.71 14.62 5.82
C PRO A 84 24.91 15.40 6.38
N LEU A 85 25.50 16.25 5.55
CA LEU A 85 26.28 17.37 6.07
C LEU A 85 25.25 18.35 6.62
N GLY A 86 25.15 18.36 7.95
CA GLY A 86 24.33 19.34 8.63
C GLY A 86 24.76 20.75 8.24
N SER A 87 23.83 21.53 7.72
CA SER A 87 23.91 22.98 7.78
C SER A 87 22.56 23.51 8.24
N LYS A 88 22.58 23.93 9.49
CA LYS A 88 21.67 24.79 10.24
C LYS A 88 20.60 25.51 9.42
N SER A 89 19.38 25.44 9.95
CA SER A 89 18.26 26.31 9.63
C SER A 89 18.72 27.77 9.46
N ALA A 90 18.58 28.30 8.26
CA ALA A 90 18.52 29.74 8.03
C ALA A 90 17.12 30.21 8.44
N SER A 91 16.85 30.22 9.75
CA SER A 91 15.64 30.82 10.33
C SER A 91 15.93 31.60 11.62
N SER A 92 17.19 31.89 11.92
CA SER A 92 17.61 32.67 13.08
C SER A 92 18.49 33.85 12.64
N CYS A 93 17.95 34.73 11.79
CA CYS A 93 18.54 36.03 11.45
C CYS A 93 17.48 36.96 10.82
N VAL A 94 16.28 37.10 11.42
CA VAL A 94 15.34 38.19 11.09
C VAL A 94 14.51 38.59 12.32
N GLU A 95 15.14 38.73 13.49
CA GLU A 95 14.45 39.23 14.70
C GLU A 95 15.21 40.35 15.44
N GLU A 96 16.21 40.96 14.81
CA GLU A 96 16.87 42.17 15.31
C GLU A 96 16.97 43.23 14.20
N ALA A 97 15.84 43.77 13.77
CA ALA A 97 15.76 45.08 13.09
C ALA A 97 14.30 45.52 12.88
N CYS A 98 13.66 46.04 13.93
CA CYS A 98 12.84 47.26 13.89
C CYS A 98 12.13 47.45 15.23
N GLY A 99 12.64 48.38 16.03
CA GLY A 99 11.88 48.99 17.11
C GLY A 99 10.84 49.98 16.57
N ASP A 100 9.80 50.17 17.37
CA ASP A 100 8.93 51.34 17.49
C ASP A 100 8.26 51.90 16.21
N ARG A 101 6.93 51.71 16.10
CA ARG A 101 5.93 52.79 16.29
C ARG A 101 4.49 52.40 15.91
N GLU A 102 3.61 52.82 16.81
CA GLU A 102 2.27 53.40 16.60
C GLU A 102 1.05 52.54 16.19
N GLN A 103 0.10 52.58 17.13
CA GLN A 103 -1.33 52.33 16.98
C GLN A 103 -1.99 53.34 16.03
N ASN A 104 -2.83 52.88 15.08
CA ASN A 104 -4.18 53.42 14.85
C ASN A 104 -4.94 52.73 13.70
N GLY A 105 -6.22 52.38 13.97
CA GLY A 105 -7.36 52.83 13.16
C GLY A 105 -7.67 52.24 11.77
N LYS A 106 -8.81 51.53 11.73
CA LYS A 106 -9.89 51.56 10.71
C LYS A 106 -9.75 50.82 9.35
N ARG A 107 -10.76 49.96 9.14
CA ARG A 107 -11.58 49.69 7.93
C ARG A 107 -10.89 49.59 6.56
N GLY A 108 -11.08 48.44 5.93
CA GLY A 108 -11.03 48.29 4.48
C GLY A 108 -11.55 46.93 4.03
N ALA A 109 -12.84 46.84 3.73
CA ALA A 109 -13.39 45.74 2.94
C ALA A 109 -12.82 45.82 1.52
N ARG A 110 -12.39 44.69 0.95
CA ARG A 110 -12.20 44.55 -0.50
C ARG A 110 -12.69 43.18 -0.96
N LEU A 111 -13.75 43.22 -1.76
CA LEU A 111 -14.33 42.10 -2.48
C LEU A 111 -13.42 41.62 -3.63
N SER A 112 -13.54 40.31 -3.86
CA SER A 112 -13.42 39.55 -5.11
C SER A 112 -12.14 39.66 -5.96
N ASN A 113 -11.54 38.51 -6.23
CA ASN A 113 -11.58 37.93 -7.58
C ASN A 113 -11.39 36.41 -7.51
N HIS A 114 -12.40 35.68 -7.99
CA HIS A 114 -12.27 34.30 -8.43
C HIS A 114 -11.35 34.25 -9.65
N LEU A 115 -10.31 33.44 -9.58
CA LEU A 115 -9.67 32.82 -10.74
C LEU A 115 -9.56 31.31 -10.45
N PRO A 116 -9.99 30.44 -11.37
CA PRO A 116 -9.85 29.00 -11.26
C PRO A 116 -8.46 28.58 -11.75
N GLY A 117 -7.73 27.85 -10.92
CA GLY A 117 -6.45 27.25 -11.34
C GLY A 117 -5.35 27.37 -10.30
N ASP A 118 -5.57 26.84 -9.11
CA ASP A 118 -4.44 26.49 -8.24
C ASP A 118 -3.97 25.09 -8.61
N GLY A 119 -2.76 25.06 -9.17
CA GLY A 119 -2.17 23.91 -9.81
C GLY A 119 -2.05 22.71 -8.87
N GLU A 120 -2.39 21.56 -9.43
CA GLU A 120 -1.68 20.33 -9.10
C GLU A 120 -0.19 20.64 -9.22
N THR A 121 0.47 20.76 -8.07
CA THR A 121 1.92 20.75 -8.01
C THR A 121 2.34 19.42 -8.61
N GLN A 122 2.77 19.44 -9.88
CA GLN A 122 3.33 18.28 -10.57
C GLN A 122 4.50 17.80 -9.72
N GLN A 123 4.27 16.76 -8.92
CA GLN A 123 5.32 16.14 -8.15
C GLN A 123 6.36 15.59 -9.14
N PRO A 124 7.66 15.77 -8.89
CA PRO A 124 8.69 15.19 -9.73
C PRO A 124 8.45 13.68 -9.82
N VAL A 125 8.44 13.14 -11.05
CA VAL A 125 8.27 11.71 -11.30
C VAL A 125 9.27 10.97 -10.43
N SER A 126 8.78 10.09 -9.54
CA SER A 126 9.66 9.38 -8.61
C SER A 126 10.70 8.58 -9.38
N PHE A 127 11.92 8.48 -8.85
CA PHE A 127 12.98 7.70 -9.49
C PHE A 127 12.53 6.25 -9.79
N LEU A 128 11.74 5.67 -8.88
CA LEU A 128 11.13 4.36 -9.08
C LEU A 128 10.11 4.32 -10.21
N ALA A 129 9.28 5.36 -10.36
CA ALA A 129 8.36 5.48 -11.49
C ALA A 129 9.12 5.58 -12.83
N LEU A 130 10.19 6.38 -12.88
CA LEU A 130 11.02 6.49 -14.08
C LEU A 130 11.71 5.15 -14.41
N LEU A 131 12.28 4.49 -13.41
CA LEU A 131 12.91 3.18 -13.57
C LEU A 131 11.91 2.14 -14.08
N ARG A 132 10.70 2.12 -13.51
CA ARG A 132 9.60 1.26 -13.94
C ARG A 132 9.20 1.55 -15.38
N LEU A 133 9.01 2.81 -15.75
CA LEU A 133 8.64 3.21 -17.11
C LEU A 133 9.71 2.81 -18.14
N VAL A 134 10.99 3.05 -17.83
CA VAL A 134 12.12 2.66 -18.70
C VAL A 134 12.18 1.14 -18.86
N PHE A 135 12.04 0.39 -17.76
CA PHE A 135 12.01 -1.07 -17.79
C PHE A 135 10.84 -1.59 -18.62
N GLN A 136 9.63 -1.07 -18.37
CA GLN A 136 8.42 -1.42 -19.12
C GLN A 136 8.57 -1.13 -20.61
N TYR A 137 9.11 0.04 -20.95
CA TYR A 137 9.41 0.40 -22.33
C TYR A 137 10.41 -0.57 -22.95
N ALA A 138 11.52 -0.87 -22.28
CA ALA A 138 12.54 -1.80 -22.77
C ALA A 138 11.95 -3.20 -23.03
N VAL A 139 11.17 -3.76 -22.09
CA VAL A 139 10.50 -5.05 -22.25
C VAL A 139 9.52 -5.02 -23.43
N SER A 140 8.76 -3.93 -23.59
CA SER A 140 7.80 -3.79 -24.70
C SER A 140 8.43 -3.81 -26.09
N ARG A 141 9.70 -3.40 -26.21
CA ARG A 141 10.44 -3.41 -27.48
C ARG A 141 11.01 -4.78 -27.82
N VAL A 142 11.27 -5.61 -26.81
CA VAL A 142 11.83 -6.96 -26.98
C VAL A 142 10.73 -8.01 -27.13
N PHE A 143 9.59 -7.84 -26.47
CA PHE A 143 8.49 -8.80 -26.46
C PHE A 143 7.17 -8.14 -26.89
N PRO A 144 6.79 -8.16 -28.18
CA PRO A 144 5.60 -7.45 -28.68
C PRO A 144 4.25 -7.97 -28.11
N LEU A 145 4.23 -9.18 -27.53
CA LEU A 145 3.08 -9.71 -26.78
C LEU A 145 2.89 -9.08 -25.38
N TRP A 146 3.71 -8.07 -25.04
CA TRP A 146 3.75 -7.30 -23.79
C TRP A 146 2.41 -6.68 -23.35
N ARG A 147 1.50 -6.33 -24.28
CA ARG A 147 0.24 -5.60 -23.96
C ARG A 147 -0.97 -6.49 -23.68
N VAL A 148 -0.83 -7.81 -23.72
CA VAL A 148 -1.98 -8.70 -23.56
C VAL A 148 -2.22 -8.96 -22.07
N ASP A 149 -3.13 -8.19 -21.46
CA ASP A 149 -3.73 -8.58 -20.18
C ASP A 149 -4.59 -9.83 -20.44
N LEU A 150 -4.11 -10.99 -19.95
CA LEU A 150 -4.79 -12.28 -20.10
C LEU A 150 -5.92 -12.48 -19.08
N ALA A 151 -6.12 -11.53 -18.17
CA ALA A 151 -7.12 -11.60 -17.11
C ALA A 151 -8.52 -11.28 -17.65
N LEU A 152 -9.52 -12.05 -17.21
CA LEU A 152 -10.92 -11.76 -17.49
C LEU A 152 -11.37 -10.53 -16.68
N PRO A 153 -12.13 -9.60 -17.27
CA PRO A 153 -12.59 -8.40 -16.56
C PRO A 153 -13.69 -8.74 -15.54
N TYR A 154 -13.63 -8.13 -14.36
CA TYR A 154 -14.63 -8.26 -13.29
C TYR A 154 -15.40 -6.96 -13.10
N ARG A 155 -16.38 -6.71 -13.99
CA ARG A 155 -17.17 -5.46 -13.98
C ARG A 155 -18.10 -5.36 -12.77
N ILE A 156 -18.11 -4.20 -12.12
CA ILE A 156 -18.98 -3.90 -10.97
C ILE A 156 -20.40 -3.50 -11.40
N GLU A 157 -20.55 -3.01 -12.62
CA GLU A 157 -21.84 -2.57 -13.17
C GLU A 157 -22.94 -3.63 -13.01
N GLY A 158 -24.06 -3.24 -12.42
CA GLY A 158 -25.21 -4.12 -12.21
C GLY A 158 -25.06 -5.14 -11.08
N ARG A 159 -23.98 -5.11 -10.30
CA ARG A 159 -23.64 -6.11 -9.28
C ARG A 159 -23.98 -5.68 -7.86
N HIS A 160 -24.02 -6.66 -6.96
CA HIS A 160 -24.13 -6.43 -5.52
C HIS A 160 -22.75 -6.41 -4.85
N VAL A 161 -22.40 -5.28 -4.25
CA VAL A 161 -21.14 -5.05 -3.54
C VAL A 161 -21.38 -4.99 -2.03
N LEU A 162 -20.68 -5.80 -1.25
CA LEU A 162 -20.67 -5.80 0.21
C LEU A 162 -19.33 -5.26 0.73
N ILE A 163 -19.37 -4.21 1.55
CA ILE A 163 -18.18 -3.53 2.07
C ILE A 163 -18.21 -3.52 3.59
N SER A 164 -17.25 -4.24 4.20
CA SER A 164 -17.01 -4.17 5.64
C SER A 164 -16.24 -2.91 6.01
N GLY A 165 -16.62 -2.23 7.10
CA GLY A 165 -16.05 -0.94 7.46
C GLY A 165 -16.39 0.16 6.46
N GLY A 166 -17.58 0.11 5.86
CA GLY A 166 -18.01 1.02 4.79
C GLY A 166 -18.43 2.43 5.24
N SER A 167 -18.42 2.74 6.54
CA SER A 167 -18.94 4.03 7.03
C SER A 167 -17.98 5.21 6.91
N LYS A 168 -16.65 4.98 6.85
CA LYS A 168 -15.62 6.03 6.81
C LYS A 168 -14.36 5.57 6.08
N GLY A 169 -13.50 6.53 5.74
CA GLY A 169 -12.16 6.26 5.19
C GLY A 169 -12.18 5.48 3.88
N ILE A 170 -11.27 4.52 3.71
CA ILE A 170 -11.15 3.71 2.49
C ILE A 170 -12.47 3.01 2.13
N GLY A 171 -13.19 2.47 3.12
CA GLY A 171 -14.45 1.75 2.88
C GLY A 171 -15.54 2.63 2.27
N LEU A 172 -15.67 3.87 2.75
CA LEU A 172 -16.60 4.85 2.20
C LEU A 172 -16.19 5.27 0.78
N SER A 173 -14.90 5.57 0.56
CA SER A 173 -14.41 5.92 -0.78
C SER A 173 -14.58 4.77 -1.78
N LEU A 174 -14.38 3.52 -1.35
CA LEU A 174 -14.69 2.34 -2.17
C LEU A 174 -16.19 2.25 -2.51
N ALA A 175 -17.06 2.55 -1.56
CA ALA A 175 -18.51 2.58 -1.79
C ALA A 175 -18.88 3.63 -2.86
N LEU A 176 -18.40 4.87 -2.70
CA LEU A 176 -18.62 5.95 -3.66
C LEU A 176 -18.10 5.59 -5.06
N GLU A 177 -16.91 4.97 -5.13
CA GLU A 177 -16.40 4.52 -6.42
C GLU A 177 -17.24 3.40 -7.04
N CYS A 178 -17.74 2.45 -6.24
CA CYS A 178 -18.67 1.44 -6.73
C CYS A 178 -20.00 2.05 -7.21
N VAL A 179 -20.46 3.16 -6.61
CA VAL A 179 -21.61 3.93 -7.11
C VAL A 179 -21.28 4.47 -8.51
N ARG A 180 -20.13 5.12 -8.69
CA ARG A 180 -19.70 5.65 -10.01
C ARG A 180 -19.58 4.56 -11.07
N LYS A 181 -19.21 3.34 -10.67
CA LYS A 181 -19.19 2.14 -11.52
C LYS A 181 -20.55 1.46 -11.70
N ARG A 182 -21.64 2.10 -11.27
CA ARG A 182 -23.03 1.65 -11.46
C ARG A 182 -23.33 0.30 -10.81
N ALA A 183 -22.82 0.08 -9.60
CA ALA A 183 -23.25 -1.06 -8.79
C ALA A 183 -24.78 -1.01 -8.58
N LYS A 184 -25.45 -2.15 -8.71
CA LYS A 184 -26.92 -2.26 -8.54
C LYS A 184 -27.31 -2.15 -7.06
N VAL A 185 -26.52 -2.78 -6.21
CA VAL A 185 -26.74 -2.80 -4.75
C VAL A 185 -25.42 -2.62 -4.03
N ILE A 186 -25.38 -1.75 -3.03
CA ILE A 186 -24.23 -1.61 -2.12
C ILE A 186 -24.69 -1.87 -0.69
N SER A 187 -23.99 -2.76 -0.01
CA SER A 187 -24.21 -3.11 1.40
C SER A 187 -23.05 -2.61 2.24
N LEU A 188 -23.31 -1.66 3.12
CA LEU A 188 -22.31 -1.10 4.03
C LEU A 188 -22.47 -1.71 5.42
N VAL A 189 -21.37 -2.23 5.96
CA VAL A 189 -21.35 -2.81 7.31
C VAL A 189 -20.41 -2.00 8.20
N ALA A 190 -20.89 -1.56 9.36
CA ALA A 190 -20.07 -0.97 10.41
C ALA A 190 -20.79 -0.99 11.78
N ARG A 191 -20.09 -0.58 12.83
CA ARG A 191 -20.61 -0.63 14.22
C ARG A 191 -21.54 0.53 14.57
N THR A 192 -21.27 1.71 14.02
CA THR A 192 -21.92 2.96 14.43
C THR A 192 -22.98 3.36 13.41
N LEU A 193 -24.24 3.26 13.81
CA LEU A 193 -25.39 3.50 12.94
C LEU A 193 -25.43 4.91 12.34
N SER A 194 -25.16 5.96 13.14
CA SER A 194 -25.16 7.34 12.63
C SER A 194 -24.20 7.52 11.46
N THR A 195 -22.96 7.05 11.62
CA THR A 195 -21.93 7.14 10.57
C THR A 195 -22.25 6.29 9.33
N LEU A 196 -23.04 5.23 9.50
CA LEU A 196 -23.56 4.44 8.36
C LEU A 196 -24.64 5.21 7.61
N GLN A 197 -25.53 5.89 8.31
CA GLN A 197 -26.58 6.72 7.71
C GLN A 197 -25.97 7.92 6.96
N ASP A 198 -24.93 8.54 7.51
CA ASP A 198 -24.16 9.59 6.82
C ASP A 198 -23.55 9.05 5.52
N ALA A 199 -22.87 7.89 5.59
CA ALA A 199 -22.30 7.22 4.43
C ALA A 199 -23.34 6.83 3.38
N GLN A 200 -24.51 6.34 3.80
CA GLN A 200 -25.63 6.02 2.93
C GLN A 200 -26.14 7.26 2.21
N SER A 201 -26.27 8.39 2.93
CA SER A 201 -26.73 9.66 2.36
C SER A 201 -25.76 10.17 1.29
N LEU A 202 -24.45 10.13 1.56
CA LEU A 202 -23.42 10.52 0.60
C LEU A 202 -23.43 9.63 -0.66
N CYS A 203 -23.61 8.31 -0.49
CA CYS A 203 -23.68 7.41 -1.64
C CYS A 203 -24.95 7.63 -2.47
N ILE A 204 -26.08 7.97 -1.84
CA ILE A 204 -27.32 8.34 -2.53
C ILE A 204 -27.16 9.67 -3.27
N GLU A 205 -26.53 10.67 -2.65
CA GLU A 205 -26.23 11.95 -3.30
C GLU A 205 -25.34 11.75 -4.54
N GLU A 206 -24.30 10.93 -4.43
CA GLU A 206 -23.44 10.58 -5.57
C GLU A 206 -24.24 9.87 -6.68
N ALA A 207 -25.14 8.96 -6.32
CA ALA A 207 -26.00 8.27 -7.29
C ALA A 207 -26.92 9.26 -8.03
N LYS A 208 -27.49 10.24 -7.32
CA LYS A 208 -28.31 11.32 -7.91
C LYS A 208 -27.51 12.18 -8.87
N ASN A 209 -26.29 12.57 -8.50
CA ASN A 209 -25.40 13.39 -9.33
C ASN A 209 -25.08 12.73 -10.69
N HIS A 210 -25.16 11.40 -10.76
CA HIS A 210 -24.89 10.61 -11.96
C HIS A 210 -26.14 9.95 -12.57
N SER A 211 -27.34 10.24 -12.05
CA SER A 211 -28.62 9.63 -12.45
C SER A 211 -28.56 8.10 -12.48
N ILE A 212 -28.03 7.50 -11.43
CA ILE A 212 -27.80 6.05 -11.32
C ILE A 212 -28.93 5.41 -10.51
N SER A 213 -29.61 4.43 -11.11
CA SER A 213 -30.58 3.57 -10.41
C SER A 213 -29.85 2.51 -9.58
N MET A 214 -29.93 2.62 -8.25
CA MET A 214 -29.32 1.65 -7.33
C MET A 214 -30.04 1.59 -5.97
N ALA A 215 -29.68 0.57 -5.17
CA ALA A 215 -30.05 0.48 -3.76
C ALA A 215 -28.82 0.48 -2.86
N ILE A 216 -28.88 1.20 -1.75
CA ILE A 216 -27.85 1.20 -0.72
C ILE A 216 -28.48 0.73 0.58
N GLN A 217 -27.93 -0.32 1.17
CA GLN A 217 -28.32 -0.75 2.49
C GLN A 217 -27.21 -0.59 3.51
N VAL A 218 -27.61 -0.33 4.74
CA VAL A 218 -26.71 -0.29 5.89
C VAL A 218 -27.07 -1.38 6.88
N ILE A 219 -26.04 -2.05 7.39
CA ILE A 219 -26.16 -3.13 8.37
C ILE A 219 -25.25 -2.79 9.55
N GLN A 220 -25.86 -2.58 10.71
CA GLN A 220 -25.11 -2.37 11.94
C GLN A 220 -24.64 -3.72 12.48
N ALA A 221 -23.33 -3.91 12.59
CA ALA A 221 -22.74 -5.12 13.15
C ALA A 221 -21.34 -4.86 13.72
N ASP A 222 -20.98 -5.59 14.77
CA ASP A 222 -19.60 -5.68 15.24
C ASP A 222 -18.94 -6.97 14.73
N LEU A 223 -18.16 -6.83 13.66
CA LEU A 223 -17.50 -7.95 13.01
C LEU A 223 -16.44 -8.63 13.87
N ALA A 224 -16.02 -8.05 15.00
CA ALA A 224 -15.19 -8.78 15.97
C ALA A 224 -15.96 -9.93 16.64
N ASP A 225 -17.29 -9.82 16.74
CA ASP A 225 -18.14 -10.91 17.21
C ASP A 225 -18.51 -11.85 16.06
N ALA A 226 -17.98 -13.07 16.13
CA ALA A 226 -18.19 -14.12 15.14
C ALA A 226 -19.67 -14.47 14.91
N SER A 227 -20.52 -14.34 15.94
CA SER A 227 -21.94 -14.67 15.82
C SER A 227 -22.67 -13.72 14.87
N THR A 228 -22.25 -12.46 14.84
CA THR A 228 -22.86 -11.42 14.02
C THR A 228 -22.49 -11.50 12.55
N VAL A 229 -21.39 -12.18 12.19
CA VAL A 229 -20.90 -12.22 10.80
C VAL A 229 -21.87 -12.96 9.89
N GLN A 230 -22.37 -14.12 10.33
CA GLN A 230 -23.33 -14.91 9.57
C GLN A 230 -24.66 -14.16 9.41
N GLU A 231 -25.17 -13.57 10.50
CA GLU A 231 -26.38 -12.74 10.48
C GLU A 231 -26.22 -11.54 9.56
N THR A 232 -25.04 -10.90 9.55
CA THR A 232 -24.72 -9.78 8.67
C THR A 232 -24.81 -10.19 7.21
N LEU A 233 -24.27 -11.36 6.82
CA LEU A 233 -24.39 -11.82 5.44
C LEU A 233 -25.84 -12.16 5.08
N GLU A 234 -26.58 -12.81 5.98
CA GLU A 234 -27.98 -13.13 5.74
C GLU A 234 -28.80 -11.85 5.53
N LYS A 235 -28.59 -10.83 6.37
CA LYS A 235 -29.16 -9.50 6.16
C LYS A 235 -28.70 -8.90 4.84
N ALA A 236 -27.44 -9.10 4.47
CA ALA A 236 -26.89 -8.58 3.23
C ALA A 236 -27.61 -9.14 2.00
N VAL A 237 -27.72 -10.47 1.94
CA VAL A 237 -28.30 -11.21 0.80
C VAL A 237 -29.82 -11.03 0.72
N ASN A 238 -30.50 -10.95 1.86
CA ASN A 238 -31.95 -10.77 1.94
C ASN A 238 -32.39 -9.30 1.93
N LEU A 239 -31.44 -8.36 1.86
CA LEU A 239 -31.70 -6.93 1.94
C LEU A 239 -32.56 -6.54 3.16
N GLU A 240 -32.25 -7.12 4.33
CA GLU A 240 -32.95 -6.91 5.60
C GLU A 240 -32.31 -5.80 6.45
N GLY A 241 -31.33 -5.07 5.90
CA GLY A 241 -30.81 -3.84 6.50
C GLY A 241 -31.74 -2.64 6.31
N SER A 242 -31.26 -1.45 6.67
CA SER A 242 -31.93 -0.19 6.32
C SER A 242 -31.60 0.15 4.87
N VAL A 243 -32.52 -0.14 3.95
CA VAL A 243 -32.36 0.04 2.50
C VAL A 243 -32.93 1.39 2.06
N VAL A 244 -32.15 2.14 1.30
CA VAL A 244 -32.57 3.38 0.62
C VAL A 244 -32.30 3.22 -0.88
N PHE A 245 -33.24 3.66 -1.70
CA PHE A 245 -33.17 3.61 -3.16
C PHE A 245 -32.86 5.01 -3.70
N SER A 246 -32.09 5.09 -4.78
CA SER A 246 -31.96 6.36 -5.52
C SER A 246 -33.29 6.73 -6.21
N ASP A 247 -33.44 8.00 -6.58
CA ASP A 247 -34.69 8.51 -7.15
C ASP A 247 -35.02 7.80 -8.48
N GLU A 248 -33.98 7.43 -9.24
CA GLU A 248 -34.06 6.71 -10.51
C GLU A 248 -34.40 5.23 -10.35
N ALA A 249 -34.35 4.68 -9.14
CA ALA A 249 -34.48 3.25 -8.86
C ALA A 249 -35.93 2.78 -8.63
N HIS A 250 -36.92 3.43 -9.25
CA HIS A 250 -38.34 3.07 -9.06
C HIS A 250 -38.62 1.61 -9.47
N GLU A 251 -38.14 1.17 -10.63
CA GLU A 251 -38.33 -0.21 -11.08
C GLU A 251 -37.65 -1.22 -10.14
N LEU A 252 -36.43 -0.89 -9.70
CA LEU A 252 -35.68 -1.68 -8.74
C LEU A 252 -36.46 -1.82 -7.43
N LYS A 253 -36.99 -0.71 -6.91
CA LYS A 253 -37.80 -0.68 -5.69
C LYS A 253 -39.06 -1.53 -5.83
N THR A 254 -39.82 -1.37 -6.92
CA THR A 254 -41.03 -2.15 -7.16
C THR A 254 -40.73 -3.64 -7.30
N SER A 255 -39.68 -4.01 -8.04
CA SER A 255 -39.26 -5.40 -8.18
C SER A 255 -38.90 -6.03 -6.83
N PHE A 256 -38.18 -5.28 -5.99
CA PHE A 256 -37.78 -5.71 -4.65
C PHE A 256 -38.98 -5.88 -3.70
N GLU A 257 -39.93 -4.94 -3.73
CA GLU A 257 -41.16 -5.01 -2.93
C GLU A 257 -42.03 -6.20 -3.34
N LEU A 258 -42.18 -6.47 -4.65
CA LEU A 258 -42.91 -7.62 -5.18
C LEU A 258 -42.27 -8.95 -4.77
N GLU A 259 -40.94 -9.05 -4.86
CA GLU A 259 -40.21 -10.26 -4.49
C GLU A 259 -40.35 -10.55 -2.99
N LYS A 260 -40.28 -9.50 -2.15
CA LYS A 260 -40.51 -9.59 -0.70
C LYS A 260 -41.94 -10.02 -0.34
N LEU A 261 -42.94 -9.60 -1.11
CA LEU A 261 -44.34 -10.01 -0.94
C LEU A 261 -44.61 -11.45 -1.41
N SER A 262 -43.88 -11.91 -2.44
CA SER A 262 -44.00 -13.27 -2.97
C SER A 262 -43.27 -14.34 -2.13
N ALA A 263 -42.35 -13.92 -1.26
CA ALA A 263 -41.59 -14.81 -0.40
C ALA A 263 -42.49 -15.39 0.72
N PRO A 264 -42.67 -16.73 0.80
CA PRO A 264 -43.54 -17.33 1.81
C PRO A 264 -42.98 -17.15 3.23
N SER A 265 -43.83 -16.65 4.13
CA SER A 265 -43.57 -16.50 5.57
C SER A 265 -43.46 -17.87 6.26
N LYS A 266 -42.28 -18.50 6.27
CA LYS A 266 -41.98 -19.61 7.21
C LYS A 266 -40.55 -19.56 7.76
N LYS A 267 -40.45 -19.66 9.08
CA LYS A 267 -39.22 -19.81 9.88
C LYS A 267 -38.58 -21.17 9.60
N GLY A 268 -37.65 -21.24 8.65
CA GLY A 268 -36.81 -22.41 8.37
C GLY A 268 -35.52 -21.95 7.67
N PRO A 269 -34.45 -22.76 7.67
CA PRO A 269 -33.18 -22.36 7.08
C PRO A 269 -33.36 -22.16 5.58
N ARG A 270 -33.30 -20.89 5.14
CA ARG A 270 -33.38 -20.46 3.73
C ARG A 270 -32.21 -21.06 2.96
N HIS A 271 -32.38 -22.27 2.41
CA HIS A 271 -31.43 -22.83 1.47
C HIS A 271 -31.81 -22.40 0.05
N ALA A 272 -30.99 -21.51 -0.52
CA ALA A 272 -30.74 -21.35 -1.96
C ALA A 272 -31.69 -20.51 -2.85
N SER A 273 -32.25 -19.40 -2.37
CA SER A 273 -32.71 -18.31 -3.26
C SER A 273 -32.69 -16.96 -2.53
N GLY A 274 -31.48 -16.39 -2.37
CA GLY A 274 -31.33 -15.04 -1.83
C GLY A 274 -31.75 -13.99 -2.85
N LEU A 275 -32.49 -12.96 -2.41
CA LEU A 275 -33.02 -11.87 -3.24
C LEU A 275 -31.90 -11.16 -4.03
N CYS A 276 -30.73 -10.96 -3.42
CA CYS A 276 -29.57 -10.33 -4.05
C CYS A 276 -28.25 -11.01 -3.62
N PRO A 277 -27.73 -12.00 -4.38
CA PRO A 277 -26.46 -12.64 -4.03
C PRO A 277 -25.31 -11.62 -4.04
N VAL A 278 -24.38 -11.73 -3.08
CA VAL A 278 -23.19 -10.88 -3.04
C VAL A 278 -22.22 -11.31 -4.15
N ASP A 279 -21.85 -10.36 -5.02
CA ASP A 279 -20.92 -10.56 -6.13
C ASP A 279 -19.51 -10.07 -5.80
N PHE A 280 -19.40 -8.95 -5.09
CA PHE A 280 -18.14 -8.36 -4.65
C PHE A 280 -18.14 -8.24 -3.13
N LEU A 281 -17.11 -8.78 -2.47
CA LEU A 281 -16.87 -8.61 -1.04
C LEU A 281 -15.57 -7.83 -0.84
N PHE A 282 -15.65 -6.66 -0.21
CA PHE A 282 -14.50 -5.91 0.27
C PHE A 282 -14.29 -6.17 1.76
N CYS A 283 -13.26 -6.98 2.08
CA CYS A 283 -12.76 -7.23 3.43
C CYS A 283 -11.89 -6.04 3.86
N ASN A 284 -12.55 -4.95 4.23
CA ASN A 284 -11.94 -3.66 4.53
C ASN A 284 -11.92 -3.32 6.03
N ALA A 285 -12.85 -3.83 6.83
CA ALA A 285 -12.84 -3.60 8.27
C ALA A 285 -11.55 -4.14 8.90
N ALA A 286 -10.85 -3.27 9.66
CA ALA A 286 -9.66 -3.64 10.40
C ALA A 286 -9.47 -2.73 11.60
N ALA A 287 -8.81 -3.26 12.64
CA ALA A 287 -8.26 -2.53 13.75
C ALA A 287 -6.73 -2.40 13.58
N VAL A 288 -6.22 -1.21 13.86
CA VAL A 288 -4.80 -0.92 13.98
C VAL A 288 -4.58 -0.17 15.29
N GLU A 289 -3.61 -0.65 16.06
CA GLU A 289 -3.18 -0.04 17.32
C GLU A 289 -1.65 -0.06 17.32
N PRO A 290 -0.98 1.07 17.02
CA PRO A 290 0.47 1.10 16.96
C PRO A 290 1.04 1.00 18.37
N ARG A 291 1.57 -0.18 18.68
CA ARG A 291 2.15 -0.50 19.97
C ARG A 291 3.12 -1.66 19.83
N THR A 292 4.17 -1.67 20.65
CA THR A 292 5.05 -2.83 20.76
C THR A 292 4.29 -4.02 21.34
N LEU A 293 4.57 -5.21 20.84
CA LEU A 293 3.90 -6.43 21.31
C LEU A 293 4.01 -6.63 22.83
N GLU A 294 5.16 -6.28 23.42
CA GLU A 294 5.42 -6.35 24.87
C GLU A 294 4.42 -5.53 25.70
N THR A 295 3.97 -4.38 25.20
CA THR A 295 3.07 -3.48 25.91
C THR A 295 1.62 -3.61 25.44
N THR A 296 1.33 -4.53 24.52
CA THR A 296 -0.02 -4.81 24.05
C THR A 296 -0.72 -5.76 25.01
N PRO A 297 -1.84 -5.36 25.65
CA PRO A 297 -2.60 -6.24 26.52
C PRO A 297 -3.16 -7.46 25.76
N SER A 298 -3.25 -8.61 26.43
CA SER A 298 -3.78 -9.84 25.81
C SER A 298 -5.20 -9.69 25.25
N SER A 299 -6.06 -8.89 25.90
CA SER A 299 -7.40 -8.58 25.40
C SER A 299 -7.36 -7.86 24.05
N GLU A 300 -6.41 -6.95 23.88
CA GLU A 300 -6.19 -6.22 22.64
C GLU A 300 -5.62 -7.11 21.54
N VAL A 301 -4.74 -8.06 21.91
CA VAL A 301 -4.26 -9.10 20.98
C VAL A 301 -5.43 -9.91 20.42
N CYS A 302 -6.30 -10.43 21.29
CA CYS A 302 -7.48 -11.18 20.87
C CYS A 302 -8.40 -10.32 19.99
N ARG A 303 -8.69 -9.09 20.41
CA ARG A 303 -9.55 -8.16 19.67
C ARG A 303 -9.04 -7.89 18.25
N ILE A 304 -7.74 -7.67 18.08
CA ILE A 304 -7.13 -7.43 16.76
C ILE A 304 -7.17 -8.70 15.90
N LEU A 305 -6.93 -9.88 16.47
CA LEU A 305 -7.04 -11.15 15.74
C LEU A 305 -8.48 -11.45 15.33
N ASP A 306 -9.43 -11.23 16.23
CA ASP A 306 -10.87 -11.40 15.97
C ASP A 306 -11.33 -10.45 14.85
N MET A 307 -10.98 -9.16 14.94
CA MET A 307 -11.37 -8.16 13.95
C MET A 307 -10.64 -8.34 12.61
N ASN A 308 -9.32 -8.52 12.59
CA ASN A 308 -8.54 -8.50 11.34
C ASN A 308 -8.50 -9.85 10.64
N MET A 309 -8.48 -10.97 11.37
CA MET A 309 -8.32 -12.30 10.78
C MET A 309 -9.64 -13.07 10.80
N LYS A 310 -10.17 -13.37 11.99
CA LYS A 310 -11.32 -14.25 12.16
C LYS A 310 -12.56 -13.71 11.44
N SER A 311 -12.86 -12.42 11.59
CA SER A 311 -14.00 -11.79 10.92
C SER A 311 -13.92 -11.91 9.40
N THR A 312 -12.73 -11.73 8.81
CA THR A 312 -12.51 -11.81 7.37
C THR A 312 -12.70 -13.24 6.88
N ILE A 313 -12.13 -14.22 7.59
CA ILE A 313 -12.31 -15.65 7.29
C ILE A 313 -13.79 -16.03 7.33
N LEU A 314 -14.53 -15.58 8.34
CA LEU A 314 -15.96 -15.88 8.48
C LEU A 314 -16.79 -15.22 7.37
N GLN A 315 -16.49 -13.98 6.99
CA GLN A 315 -17.16 -13.32 5.86
C GLN A 315 -16.95 -14.09 4.56
N ILE A 316 -15.71 -14.50 4.27
CA ILE A 316 -15.35 -15.30 3.10
C ILE A 316 -16.09 -16.64 3.13
N LYS A 317 -16.01 -17.37 4.25
CA LYS A 317 -16.70 -18.65 4.44
C LYS A 317 -18.20 -18.55 4.17
N ALA A 318 -18.80 -17.41 4.51
CA ALA A 318 -20.22 -17.19 4.35
C ALA A 318 -20.59 -16.88 2.87
N VAL A 319 -19.80 -16.07 2.14
CA VAL A 319 -20.11 -15.73 0.73
C VAL A 319 -19.67 -16.79 -0.29
N LEU A 320 -18.59 -17.51 0.01
CA LEU A 320 -17.87 -18.33 -0.96
C LEU A 320 -18.73 -19.44 -1.59
N PRO A 321 -19.56 -20.21 -0.83
CA PRO A 321 -20.39 -21.26 -1.43
C PRO A 321 -21.42 -20.74 -2.44
N CYS A 322 -21.87 -19.49 -2.30
CA CYS A 322 -22.77 -18.86 -3.26
C CYS A 322 -22.02 -18.42 -4.52
N MET A 323 -20.83 -17.82 -4.37
CA MET A 323 -19.98 -17.42 -5.49
C MET A 323 -19.55 -18.63 -6.34
N GLN A 324 -19.15 -19.74 -5.70
CA GLN A 324 -18.75 -20.97 -6.39
C GLN A 324 -19.89 -21.56 -7.22
N ARG A 325 -21.10 -21.71 -6.64
CA ARG A 325 -22.27 -22.23 -7.35
C ARG A 325 -22.66 -21.42 -8.59
N ARG A 326 -22.38 -20.12 -8.58
CA ARG A 326 -22.71 -19.20 -9.68
C ARG A 326 -21.56 -19.00 -10.66
N HIS A 327 -20.39 -19.60 -10.41
CA HIS A 327 -19.16 -19.38 -11.16
C HIS A 327 -18.80 -17.89 -11.34
N PHE A 328 -19.05 -17.08 -10.31
CA PHE A 328 -18.74 -15.66 -10.32
C PHE A 328 -18.64 -15.10 -8.91
N GLY A 329 -17.56 -14.37 -8.65
CA GLY A 329 -17.40 -13.59 -7.43
C GLY A 329 -16.05 -12.90 -7.39
N CYS A 330 -15.96 -11.81 -6.61
CA CYS A 330 -14.71 -11.13 -6.33
C CYS A 330 -14.59 -10.87 -4.83
N ILE A 331 -13.45 -11.22 -4.25
CA ILE A 331 -13.13 -10.99 -2.83
C ILE A 331 -11.87 -10.13 -2.78
N CYS A 332 -12.00 -8.88 -2.36
CA CYS A 332 -10.91 -7.94 -2.23
C CYS A 332 -10.50 -7.76 -0.76
N PHE A 333 -9.24 -8.06 -0.44
CA PHE A 333 -8.64 -7.77 0.85
C PHE A 333 -8.04 -6.37 0.83
N THR A 334 -8.50 -5.48 1.72
CA THR A 334 -7.81 -4.23 2.01
C THR A 334 -6.56 -4.56 2.83
N ASN A 335 -5.46 -4.80 2.14
CA ASN A 335 -4.18 -5.13 2.74
C ASN A 335 -3.30 -3.89 2.88
N SER A 336 -2.07 -4.07 3.35
CA SER A 336 -1.14 -2.99 3.62
C SER A 336 0.26 -3.34 3.17
N ILE A 337 1.04 -2.33 2.78
CA ILE A 337 2.49 -2.48 2.57
C ILE A 337 3.19 -2.98 3.85
N ALA A 338 2.63 -2.74 5.04
CA ALA A 338 3.11 -3.30 6.31
C ALA A 338 3.09 -4.85 6.35
N ALA A 339 2.28 -5.50 5.50
CA ALA A 339 2.33 -6.95 5.31
C ALA A 339 3.65 -7.43 4.69
N LEU A 340 4.30 -6.57 3.90
CA LEU A 340 5.50 -6.87 3.12
C LEU A 340 6.76 -6.32 3.79
N VAL A 341 6.64 -5.15 4.44
CA VAL A 341 7.71 -4.51 5.22
C VAL A 341 7.17 -4.23 6.63
N PRO A 342 7.25 -5.22 7.54
CA PRO A 342 6.87 -5.01 8.93
C PRO A 342 7.80 -3.99 9.58
N ILE A 343 7.21 -3.08 10.36
CA ILE A 343 7.96 -2.04 11.07
C ILE A 343 7.70 -2.06 12.57
N TYR A 344 8.55 -1.37 13.32
CA TYR A 344 8.43 -1.20 14.75
C TYR A 344 7.05 -0.68 15.16
N GLY A 345 6.47 -1.25 16.21
CA GLY A 345 5.16 -0.83 16.74
C GLY A 345 3.95 -1.33 15.94
N LEU A 346 4.16 -2.02 14.81
CA LEU A 346 3.06 -2.62 14.02
C LEU A 346 3.17 -4.14 13.91
N ALA A 347 3.87 -4.81 14.85
CA ALA A 347 4.15 -6.24 14.76
C ALA A 347 2.88 -7.08 14.60
N LEU A 348 1.89 -6.89 15.47
CA LEU A 348 0.64 -7.65 15.43
C LEU A 348 -0.18 -7.32 14.18
N TYR A 349 -0.33 -6.03 13.84
CA TYR A 349 -1.03 -5.61 12.64
C TYR A 349 -0.40 -6.21 11.37
N SER A 350 0.92 -6.09 11.23
CA SER A 350 1.70 -6.62 10.10
C SER A 350 1.53 -8.13 9.99
N ALA A 351 1.53 -8.87 11.11
CA ALA A 351 1.29 -10.31 11.13
C ALA A 351 -0.11 -10.66 10.60
N THR A 352 -1.16 -9.95 11.04
CA THR A 352 -2.52 -10.20 10.53
C THR A 352 -2.64 -9.92 9.02
N LYS A 353 -2.01 -8.85 8.54
CA LYS A 353 -2.03 -8.46 7.13
C LYS A 353 -1.19 -9.37 6.24
N ALA A 354 -0.05 -9.87 6.73
CA ALA A 354 0.76 -10.88 6.06
C ALA A 354 0.00 -12.21 5.92
N GLY A 355 -0.78 -12.60 6.94
CA GLY A 355 -1.58 -13.82 6.95
C GLY A 355 -2.58 -13.93 5.79
N PHE A 356 -3.12 -12.79 5.32
CA PHE A 356 -4.00 -12.75 4.15
C PHE A 356 -3.34 -13.29 2.89
N THR A 357 -2.03 -13.12 2.70
CA THR A 357 -1.34 -13.61 1.50
C THR A 357 -1.37 -15.14 1.43
N ALA A 358 -1.18 -15.83 2.56
CA ALA A 358 -1.27 -17.28 2.63
C ALA A 358 -2.72 -17.77 2.45
N LEU A 359 -3.68 -17.11 3.13
CA LEU A 359 -5.10 -17.42 2.99
C LEU A 359 -5.58 -17.26 1.54
N PHE A 360 -5.26 -16.13 0.93
CA PHE A 360 -5.53 -15.82 -0.48
C PHE A 360 -5.02 -16.93 -1.41
N THR A 361 -3.75 -17.33 -1.24
CA THR A 361 -3.08 -18.28 -2.14
C THR A 361 -3.67 -19.69 -2.03
N ALA A 362 -4.09 -20.09 -0.82
CA ALA A 362 -4.78 -21.35 -0.61
C ALA A 362 -6.19 -21.33 -1.20
N LEU A 363 -6.93 -20.24 -0.99
CA LEU A 363 -8.30 -20.10 -1.51
C LEU A 363 -8.36 -20.08 -3.04
N GLU A 364 -7.37 -19.47 -3.72
CA GLU A 364 -7.26 -19.55 -5.18
C GLU A 364 -7.19 -21.02 -5.67
N GLN A 365 -6.52 -21.90 -4.92
CA GLN A 365 -6.43 -23.33 -5.24
C GLN A 365 -7.73 -24.09 -4.88
N GLU A 366 -8.30 -23.82 -3.70
CA GLU A 366 -9.56 -24.44 -3.26
C GLU A 366 -10.74 -24.11 -4.18
N THR A 367 -10.66 -22.98 -4.88
CA THR A 367 -11.73 -22.46 -5.75
C THR A 367 -11.38 -22.53 -7.24
N ALA A 368 -10.29 -23.21 -7.60
CA ALA A 368 -9.89 -23.38 -8.99
C ALA A 368 -11.05 -23.91 -9.85
N GLY A 369 -11.29 -23.28 -11.00
CA GLY A 369 -12.43 -23.60 -11.88
C GLY A 369 -13.77 -22.93 -11.49
N SER A 370 -13.84 -22.21 -10.37
CA SER A 370 -15.07 -21.51 -9.93
C SER A 370 -15.17 -20.06 -10.41
N ASN A 371 -14.19 -19.56 -11.19
CA ASN A 371 -14.17 -18.18 -11.72
C ASN A 371 -14.37 -17.10 -10.63
N ILE A 372 -13.64 -17.24 -9.53
CA ILE A 372 -13.63 -16.30 -8.40
C ILE A 372 -12.32 -15.54 -8.42
N LEU A 373 -12.38 -14.20 -8.45
CA LEU A 373 -11.22 -13.35 -8.30
C LEU A 373 -10.96 -13.09 -6.82
N PHE A 374 -9.81 -13.53 -6.33
CA PHE A 374 -9.26 -12.99 -5.11
C PHE A 374 -8.38 -11.80 -5.49
N ALA A 375 -8.54 -10.67 -4.82
CA ALA A 375 -7.76 -9.46 -5.06
C ALA A 375 -7.12 -8.99 -3.75
N ASN A 376 -5.81 -8.76 -3.77
CA ASN A 376 -5.03 -8.34 -2.62
C ASN A 376 -4.48 -6.93 -2.85
N ALA A 377 -5.06 -5.94 -2.17
CA ALA A 377 -4.71 -4.54 -2.32
C ALA A 377 -3.67 -4.10 -1.28
N TYR A 378 -2.41 -4.01 -1.69
CA TYR A 378 -1.31 -3.55 -0.85
C TYR A 378 -1.28 -2.02 -0.81
N LEU A 379 -1.99 -1.44 0.15
CA LEU A 379 -2.15 0.00 0.26
C LEU A 379 -1.02 0.66 1.07
N PRO A 380 -0.56 1.87 0.68
CA PRO A 380 0.31 2.70 1.50
C PRO A 380 -0.49 3.33 2.65
N SER A 381 0.13 4.27 3.37
CA SER A 381 -0.60 5.15 4.29
C SER A 381 -1.66 5.94 3.52
N VAL A 382 -2.91 5.87 4.00
CA VAL A 382 -4.06 6.55 3.39
C VAL A 382 -4.62 7.56 4.37
N ASP A 383 -4.84 8.79 3.90
CA ASP A 383 -5.45 9.84 4.71
C ASP A 383 -6.90 9.48 5.02
N THR A 384 -7.14 9.07 6.26
CA THR A 384 -8.43 8.65 6.78
C THR A 384 -8.56 9.06 8.24
N PRO A 385 -9.80 9.19 8.76
CA PRO A 385 -10.00 9.44 10.19
C PRO A 385 -9.32 8.39 11.09
N GLY A 386 -9.23 7.14 10.63
CA GLY A 386 -8.52 6.07 11.34
C GLY A 386 -7.01 6.32 11.41
N PHE A 387 -6.41 6.72 10.28
CA PHE A 387 -4.98 7.06 10.20
C PHE A 387 -4.63 8.31 11.03
N GLN A 388 -5.53 9.30 11.11
CA GLN A 388 -5.28 10.48 11.95
C GLN A 388 -5.29 10.12 13.44
N ARG A 389 -6.25 9.31 13.91
CA ARG A 389 -6.25 8.77 15.28
C ARG A 389 -4.97 7.99 15.57
N GLU A 390 -4.53 7.19 14.61
CA GLU A 390 -3.31 6.40 14.72
C GLU A 390 -2.07 7.27 14.98
N LYS A 391 -1.99 8.46 14.36
CA LYS A 391 -0.90 9.42 14.59
C LYS A 391 -0.85 9.98 16.01
N GLU A 392 -1.98 10.05 16.69
CA GLU A 392 -2.07 10.58 18.06
C GLU A 392 -1.45 9.62 19.08
N VAL A 393 -1.60 8.31 18.86
CA VAL A 393 -1.17 7.27 19.81
C VAL A 393 0.11 6.55 19.41
N ARG A 394 0.63 6.78 18.19
CA ARG A 394 1.80 6.03 17.70
C ARG A 394 3.09 6.38 18.45
N PRO A 395 3.98 5.40 18.67
CA PRO A 395 5.32 5.68 19.15
C PRO A 395 6.10 6.58 18.18
N THR A 396 6.90 7.51 18.71
CA THR A 396 7.77 8.41 17.94
C THR A 396 8.70 7.65 16.99
N LEU A 397 9.21 6.50 17.44
CA LEU A 397 10.04 5.63 16.61
C LEU A 397 9.26 5.09 15.39
N THR A 398 8.01 4.67 15.57
CA THR A 398 7.14 4.24 14.46
C THR A 398 6.93 5.38 13.47
N ALA A 399 6.65 6.60 13.96
CA ALA A 399 6.46 7.77 13.11
C ALA A 399 7.70 8.09 12.25
N LYS A 400 8.92 7.97 12.82
CA LYS A 400 10.18 8.16 12.09
C LYS A 400 10.38 7.13 10.97
N LEU A 401 9.99 5.88 11.20
CA LEU A 401 10.11 4.81 10.19
C LEU A 401 9.06 4.94 9.08
N GLU A 402 7.86 5.42 9.39
CA GLU A 402 6.81 5.65 8.39
C GLU A 402 6.99 6.94 7.58
N GLY A 403 7.74 7.92 8.10
CA GLY A 403 7.86 9.26 7.51
C GLY A 403 8.41 9.31 6.09
N THR A 404 8.90 8.19 5.55
CA THR A 404 9.35 8.06 4.15
C THR A 404 8.24 7.66 3.17
N ILE A 405 7.07 7.24 3.65
CA ILE A 405 5.95 6.78 2.82
C ILE A 405 5.04 7.95 2.46
N THR A 406 4.76 8.12 1.16
CA THR A 406 3.80 9.12 0.69
C THR A 406 2.38 8.74 1.08
N VAL A 407 1.69 9.66 1.78
CA VAL A 407 0.27 9.51 2.12
C VAL A 407 -0.59 9.77 0.88
N ARG A 408 -1.57 8.93 0.61
CA ARG A 408 -2.55 9.12 -0.49
C ARG A 408 -3.95 9.41 0.04
N SER A 409 -4.78 10.09 -0.75
CA SER A 409 -6.19 10.29 -0.42
C SER A 409 -6.99 9.00 -0.59
N ALA A 410 -8.01 8.81 0.25
CA ALA A 410 -8.87 7.63 0.19
C ALA A 410 -9.58 7.47 -1.16
N ASP A 411 -10.01 8.57 -1.80
CA ASP A 411 -10.68 8.55 -3.09
C ASP A 411 -9.76 8.14 -4.24
N ALA A 412 -8.50 8.61 -4.24
CA ALA A 412 -7.53 8.19 -5.24
C ALA A 412 -7.20 6.70 -5.09
N VAL A 413 -7.09 6.21 -3.85
CA VAL A 413 -6.87 4.79 -3.57
C VAL A 413 -8.06 3.95 -4.01
N ALA A 414 -9.29 4.36 -3.70
CA ALA A 414 -10.50 3.64 -4.09
C ALA A 414 -10.63 3.51 -5.61
N ARG A 415 -10.42 4.59 -6.36
CA ARG A 415 -10.37 4.59 -7.83
C ARG A 415 -9.36 3.56 -8.36
N ASP A 416 -8.12 3.65 -7.90
CA ASP A 416 -7.05 2.77 -8.38
C ASP A 416 -7.29 1.29 -8.02
N VAL A 417 -7.93 1.01 -6.87
CA VAL A 417 -8.29 -0.35 -6.46
C VAL A 417 -9.39 -0.90 -7.36
N VAL A 418 -10.49 -0.17 -7.50
CA VAL A 418 -11.65 -0.61 -8.29
C VAL A 418 -11.27 -0.78 -9.76
N ASP A 419 -10.53 0.16 -10.35
CA ASP A 419 -10.07 0.07 -11.74
C ASP A 419 -9.19 -1.16 -11.99
N GLN A 420 -8.37 -1.55 -11.02
CA GLN A 420 -7.53 -2.75 -11.14
C GLN A 420 -8.33 -4.04 -10.96
N ILE A 421 -9.34 -4.05 -10.08
CA ILE A 421 -10.29 -5.17 -9.94
C ILE A 421 -11.05 -5.38 -11.25
N GLU A 422 -11.58 -4.31 -11.87
CA GLU A 422 -12.33 -4.44 -13.13
C GLU A 422 -11.47 -4.99 -14.28
N ARG A 423 -10.15 -4.81 -14.21
CA ARG A 423 -9.16 -5.41 -15.13
C ARG A 423 -8.75 -6.84 -14.74
N GLY A 424 -9.36 -7.43 -13.71
CA GLY A 424 -9.09 -8.79 -13.26
C GLY A 424 -7.76 -8.95 -12.50
N LYS A 425 -7.19 -7.86 -11.97
CA LYS A 425 -5.90 -7.94 -11.25
C LYS A 425 -6.09 -8.50 -9.85
N ASN A 426 -5.32 -9.54 -9.54
CA ASN A 426 -5.31 -10.19 -8.23
C ASN A 426 -4.30 -9.54 -7.25
N CYS A 427 -3.27 -8.87 -7.76
CA CYS A 427 -2.32 -8.08 -6.97
C CYS A 427 -2.49 -6.60 -7.31
N ILE A 428 -3.03 -5.83 -6.36
CA ILE A 428 -3.39 -4.43 -6.54
C ILE A 428 -2.38 -3.57 -5.77
N THR A 429 -1.79 -2.61 -6.47
CA THR A 429 -0.83 -1.66 -5.91
C THR A 429 -1.17 -0.27 -6.40
N VAL A 430 -1.18 0.69 -5.48
CA VAL A 430 -1.57 2.08 -5.74
C VAL A 430 -0.39 3.05 -5.54
N CYS A 431 0.83 2.56 -5.44
CA CYS A 431 2.03 3.39 -5.39
C CYS A 431 3.24 2.58 -5.87
N GLU A 432 4.34 3.27 -6.18
CA GLU A 432 5.54 2.60 -6.71
C GLU A 432 6.23 1.74 -5.66
N ASP A 433 6.25 2.17 -4.40
CA ASP A 433 6.79 1.36 -3.31
C ASP A 433 5.98 0.06 -3.16
N GLY A 434 4.65 0.17 -3.16
CA GLY A 434 3.75 -0.99 -3.14
C GLY A 434 3.97 -1.90 -4.35
N TRP A 435 4.14 -1.33 -5.55
CA TRP A 435 4.45 -2.08 -6.76
C TRP A 435 5.76 -2.86 -6.60
N LEU A 436 6.86 -2.20 -6.25
CA LEU A 436 8.18 -2.81 -6.07
C LEU A 436 8.16 -3.92 -5.01
N LEU A 437 7.55 -3.64 -3.86
CA LEU A 437 7.50 -4.56 -2.72
C LEU A 437 6.64 -5.78 -3.04
N SER A 438 5.50 -5.60 -3.72
CA SER A 438 4.63 -6.71 -4.12
C SER A 438 5.30 -7.68 -5.10
N ARG A 439 6.16 -7.19 -6.01
CA ARG A 439 6.92 -8.06 -6.93
C ARG A 439 7.95 -8.91 -6.18
N ARG A 440 8.58 -8.39 -5.12
CA ARG A 440 9.46 -9.22 -4.28
C ARG A 440 8.68 -10.24 -3.46
N ALA A 441 7.53 -9.83 -2.95
CA ALA A 441 6.65 -10.69 -2.17
C ALA A 441 5.83 -11.65 -3.02
N ALA A 442 6.03 -11.65 -4.35
CA ALA A 442 5.54 -12.67 -5.26
C ALA A 442 6.22 -14.01 -4.92
N THR A 443 5.67 -14.66 -3.90
CA THR A 443 6.13 -15.96 -3.41
C THR A 443 5.48 -17.03 -4.28
N PHE A 444 4.50 -17.77 -3.76
CA PHE A 444 3.76 -18.77 -4.52
C PHE A 444 2.49 -18.13 -5.13
N CYS A 445 2.66 -17.17 -6.05
CA CYS A 445 1.54 -16.52 -6.72
C CYS A 445 1.80 -16.36 -8.22
N SER A 446 0.74 -16.34 -9.01
CA SER A 446 0.83 -16.09 -10.45
C SER A 446 1.28 -14.65 -10.73
N SER A 447 2.28 -14.49 -11.60
CA SER A 447 2.67 -13.16 -12.07
C SER A 447 1.55 -12.57 -12.93
N THR A 448 1.17 -11.31 -12.64
CA THR A 448 0.06 -10.63 -13.31
C THR A 448 0.34 -10.24 -14.76
N SER A 449 1.60 -10.25 -15.17
CA SER A 449 2.01 -10.03 -16.56
C SER A 449 3.39 -10.63 -16.82
N PHE A 450 3.69 -10.92 -18.09
CA PHE A 450 5.01 -11.40 -18.50
C PHE A 450 6.13 -10.41 -18.13
N ALA A 451 5.87 -9.11 -18.24
CA ALA A 451 6.85 -8.10 -17.85
C ALA A 451 7.13 -8.08 -16.34
N ASN A 452 6.09 -8.28 -15.53
CA ASN A 452 6.25 -8.42 -14.10
C ASN A 452 7.06 -9.69 -13.80
N LEU A 453 6.81 -10.81 -14.47
CA LEU A 453 7.60 -12.03 -14.33
C LEU A 453 9.09 -11.80 -14.67
N VAL A 454 9.37 -11.12 -15.79
CA VAL A 454 10.75 -10.77 -16.17
C VAL A 454 11.41 -9.88 -15.12
N PHE A 455 10.69 -8.89 -14.58
CA PHE A 455 11.19 -8.05 -13.49
C PHE A 455 11.41 -8.85 -12.20
N GLU A 456 10.48 -9.73 -11.85
CA GLU A 456 10.54 -10.59 -10.67
C GLU A 456 11.78 -11.49 -10.74
N VAL A 457 12.09 -12.07 -11.91
CA VAL A 457 13.26 -12.93 -12.10
C VAL A 457 14.56 -12.13 -12.16
N LEU A 458 14.65 -11.11 -13.03
CA LEU A 458 15.89 -10.37 -13.26
C LEU A 458 16.19 -9.33 -12.17
N GLY A 459 15.15 -8.72 -11.60
CA GLY A 459 15.22 -7.70 -10.58
C GLY A 459 15.32 -8.24 -9.16
N ALA A 460 15.02 -9.52 -8.91
CA ALA A 460 14.99 -10.12 -7.57
C ALA A 460 16.25 -9.83 -6.74
N GLY A 461 17.43 -9.97 -7.34
CA GLY A 461 18.71 -9.70 -6.66
C GLY A 461 18.83 -8.25 -6.19
N PHE A 462 18.53 -7.29 -7.06
CA PHE A 462 18.59 -5.87 -6.73
C PHE A 462 17.57 -5.48 -5.67
N VAL A 463 16.33 -5.91 -5.81
CA VAL A 463 15.27 -5.65 -4.82
C VAL A 463 15.64 -6.30 -3.48
N ARG A 464 16.25 -7.49 -3.50
CA ARG A 464 16.74 -8.15 -2.28
C ARG A 464 17.82 -7.32 -1.58
N PHE A 465 18.82 -6.81 -2.31
CA PHE A 465 19.87 -5.95 -1.72
C PHE A 465 19.27 -4.68 -1.10
N TYR A 466 18.36 -4.01 -1.81
CA TYR A 466 17.66 -2.84 -1.31
C TYR A 466 16.92 -3.13 0.01
N LEU A 467 16.22 -4.26 0.09
CA LEU A 467 15.50 -4.65 1.30
C LEU A 467 16.41 -5.05 2.47
N VAL A 468 17.55 -5.70 2.20
CA VAL A 468 18.56 -5.96 3.26
C VAL A 468 19.05 -4.63 3.83
N TRP A 469 19.36 -3.68 2.95
CA TRP A 469 19.82 -2.35 3.35
C TRP A 469 18.75 -1.59 4.14
N MET A 470 17.49 -1.56 3.67
CA MET A 470 16.37 -0.98 4.41
C MET A 470 16.19 -1.62 5.79
N HIS A 471 16.22 -2.96 5.85
CA HIS A 471 16.09 -3.67 7.13
C HIS A 471 17.23 -3.30 8.08
N ALA A 472 18.47 -3.24 7.60
CA ALA A 472 19.62 -2.81 8.41
C ALA A 472 19.47 -1.36 8.89
N LEU A 473 18.98 -0.45 8.03
CA LEU A 473 18.69 0.94 8.39
C LEU A 473 17.61 1.04 9.47
N PHE A 474 16.53 0.29 9.35
CA PHE A 474 15.45 0.25 10.33
C PHE A 474 15.95 -0.29 11.67
N GLN A 475 16.71 -1.40 11.67
CA GLN A 475 17.31 -1.96 12.88
C GLN A 475 18.26 -0.97 13.55
N PHE A 476 19.14 -0.31 12.77
CA PHE A 476 20.06 0.70 13.29
C PHE A 476 19.31 1.89 13.90
N THR A 477 18.30 2.41 13.21
CA THR A 477 17.47 3.52 13.69
C THR A 477 16.75 3.13 14.97
N SER A 478 16.09 1.97 15.01
CA SER A 478 15.42 1.47 16.22
C SER A 478 16.38 1.27 17.39
N ALA A 479 17.57 0.72 17.15
CA ALA A 479 18.57 0.50 18.20
C ALA A 479 19.11 1.84 18.74
N ARG A 480 19.37 2.82 17.88
CA ARG A 480 19.85 4.15 18.28
C ARG A 480 18.81 4.87 19.14
N GLU A 481 17.55 4.90 18.69
CA GLU A 481 16.46 5.60 19.37
C GLU A 481 16.12 4.94 20.71
N ARG A 482 16.16 3.60 20.80
CA ARG A 482 16.02 2.88 22.08
C ARG A 482 17.15 3.19 23.06
N LYS A 483 18.39 3.32 22.60
CA LYS A 483 19.52 3.72 23.44
C LYS A 483 19.35 5.15 23.96
N GLN A 484 18.92 6.07 23.11
CA GLN A 484 18.65 7.46 23.49
C GLN A 484 17.54 7.55 24.54
N ALA A 485 16.43 6.84 24.33
CA ALA A 485 15.35 6.77 25.33
C ALA A 485 15.85 6.20 26.67
N PHE A 486 16.69 5.16 26.65
CA PHE A 486 17.26 4.57 27.87
C PHE A 486 18.18 5.55 28.62
N THR A 487 19.02 6.31 27.91
CA THR A 487 19.90 7.33 28.51
C THR A 487 19.09 8.48 29.11
N GLU A 488 18.04 8.95 28.44
CA GLU A 488 17.17 10.02 28.95
C GLU A 488 16.39 9.57 30.20
N THR A 489 15.87 8.34 30.22
CA THR A 489 15.19 7.79 31.42
C THR A 489 16.15 7.55 32.59
N GLY A 490 17.38 7.12 32.30
CA GLY A 490 18.41 6.90 33.32
C GLY A 490 18.88 8.19 33.99
N GLU A 491 19.05 9.28 33.22
CA GLU A 491 19.38 10.59 33.77
C GLU A 491 18.24 11.18 34.61
N THR A 492 16.97 10.95 34.25
CA THR A 492 15.84 11.38 35.09
C THR A 492 15.74 10.63 36.41
N ASP A 493 15.99 9.32 36.43
CA ASP A 493 15.96 8.53 37.67
C ASP A 493 17.16 8.84 38.59
N GLU A 494 18.35 9.07 38.04
CA GLU A 494 19.52 9.52 38.83
C GLU A 494 19.31 10.93 39.41
N SER A 495 18.66 11.84 38.66
CA SER A 495 18.33 13.18 39.17
C SER A 495 17.26 13.16 40.27
N ALA A 496 16.27 12.25 40.17
CA ALA A 496 15.23 12.07 41.19
C ALA A 496 15.81 11.44 42.47
N ASP A 497 16.71 10.46 42.35
CA ASP A 497 17.37 9.83 43.51
C ASP A 497 18.40 10.77 44.18
N ALA A 498 19.09 11.62 43.40
CA ALA A 498 19.97 12.67 43.93
C ALA A 498 19.21 13.76 44.71
N THR A 499 17.97 14.07 44.31
CA THR A 499 17.13 15.04 45.01
C THR A 499 16.57 14.45 46.32
N LYS A 500 16.26 13.15 46.34
CA LYS A 500 15.78 12.42 47.53
C LYS A 500 16.85 12.13 48.58
N LYS A 501 18.13 12.07 48.17
CA LYS A 501 19.28 11.99 49.10
C LYS A 501 19.72 13.33 49.68
N ARG A 502 19.16 14.45 49.21
CA ARG A 502 19.43 15.82 49.69
C ARG A 502 18.34 16.40 50.59
N SER A 503 17.23 15.69 50.77
CA SER A 503 16.19 15.95 51.78
C SER A 503 16.35 15.00 52.95
#